data_AF-A0A9X3XN37-F1
#
_entry.id   AF-A0A9X3XN37-F1
#
_cell.length_a   1.000
_cell.length_b   1.000
_cell.length_c   1.000
_cell.angle_alpha   90.00
_cell.angle_beta   90.00
_cell.angle_gamma   90.00
#
_symmetry.space_group_name_H-M   'P 1'
#
loop_
_entity.id
_entity.type
_entity.pdbx_description
1 polymer ?
#
loop_
_entity_poly.entity_id
_entity_poly.type
_entity_poly.pdbx_seq_one_letter_code
_entity_poly.pdbx_strand_id
1 'polypeptide(L)' 'MYPASGKLQAEIYGEKLNYILNMLYDGQENLNEGDGMCVYVPKDNEPDYKVISIKRYSHLAIELEKI' A
#
# COMPACT_ATOMS: atom_id res chain seq x y z
N MET A 1 7.69 -12.53 -36.99
CA MET A 1 8.24 -12.49 -35.62
C MET A 1 7.40 -11.51 -34.81
N TYR A 2 6.58 -11.99 -33.90
CA TYR A 2 5.92 -11.17 -32.87
C TYR A 2 6.03 -11.99 -31.58
N PRO A 3 6.70 -11.48 -30.53
CA PRO A 3 6.92 -12.28 -29.34
C PRO A 3 5.60 -12.40 -28.59
N ALA A 4 5.33 -13.61 -28.09
CA ALA A 4 4.33 -13.86 -27.06
C ALA A 4 4.74 -13.10 -25.79
N SER A 5 4.46 -11.79 -25.75
CA SER A 5 4.88 -10.88 -24.66
C SER A 5 3.69 -10.33 -23.88
N GLY A 6 2.53 -10.98 -23.97
CA GLY A 6 1.34 -10.60 -23.21
C GLY A 6 1.24 -11.25 -21.82
N LYS A 7 1.93 -12.39 -21.61
CA LYS A 7 1.84 -13.13 -20.33
C LYS A 7 2.91 -12.73 -19.31
N LEU A 8 4.13 -12.43 -19.76
CA LEU A 8 5.23 -12.04 -18.88
C LEU A 8 5.03 -10.71 -18.13
N GLN A 9 4.20 -9.80 -18.65
CA GLN A 9 3.98 -8.49 -18.02
C GLN A 9 3.06 -8.57 -16.79
N ALA A 10 2.16 -9.55 -16.71
CA ALA A 10 1.31 -9.71 -15.54
C ALA A 10 2.05 -10.40 -14.38
N GLU A 11 2.99 -11.30 -14.69
CA GLU A 11 3.77 -12.05 -13.69
C GLU A 11 4.81 -11.15 -12.99
N ILE A 12 5.45 -10.22 -13.73
CA ILE A 12 6.41 -9.27 -13.14
C ILE A 12 5.72 -8.17 -12.29
N TYR A 13 4.47 -7.81 -12.62
CA TYR A 13 3.68 -6.84 -11.84
C TYR A 13 2.92 -7.49 -10.67
N GLY A 14 2.57 -8.77 -10.75
CA GLY A 14 1.81 -9.45 -9.69
C GLY A 14 2.60 -9.68 -8.40
N GLU A 15 3.92 -9.83 -8.48
CA GLU A 15 4.70 -10.30 -7.32
C GLU A 15 5.24 -9.15 -6.43
N LYS A 16 5.50 -7.97 -7.00
CA LYS A 16 6.04 -6.82 -6.24
C LYS A 16 5.00 -5.81 -5.74
N LEU A 17 3.84 -5.70 -6.38
CA LEU A 17 2.78 -4.77 -5.96
C LEU A 17 1.95 -5.25 -4.78
N ASN A 18 2.07 -6.53 -4.39
CA ASN A 18 1.19 -7.13 -3.37
C ASN A 18 1.42 -6.64 -1.93
N TYR A 19 2.50 -5.91 -1.68
CA TYR A 19 2.88 -5.53 -0.31
C TYR A 19 2.79 -4.03 -0.03
N ILE A 20 2.59 -3.18 -1.04
CA ILE A 20 2.42 -1.74 -0.85
C ILE A 20 0.99 -1.33 -1.20
N LEU A 21 0.24 -0.85 -0.20
CA LEU A 21 -1.11 -0.32 -0.37
C LEU A 21 -1.06 1.21 -0.41
N ASN A 22 -1.83 1.79 -1.33
CA ASN A 22 -2.01 3.23 -1.43
C ASN A 22 -3.40 3.59 -0.89
N MET A 23 -3.45 4.32 0.22
CA MET A 23 -4.67 4.80 0.85
C MET A 23 -4.85 6.28 0.53
N LEU A 24 -6.04 6.64 0.05
CA LEU A 24 -6.46 8.03 -0.05
C LEU A 24 -7.28 8.38 1.19
N TYR A 25 -6.84 9.39 1.92
CA TYR A 25 -7.47 9.86 3.14
C TYR A 25 -7.83 11.34 3.00
N ASP A 26 -9.08 11.68 3.30
CA ASP A 26 -9.61 13.05 3.19
C ASP A 26 -9.89 13.69 4.55
N GLY A 27 -9.63 12.97 5.64
CA GLY A 27 -9.85 13.47 6.99
C GLY A 27 -8.75 14.43 7.48
N GLN A 28 -9.00 15.03 8.65
CA GLN A 28 -8.02 15.88 9.34
C GLN A 28 -7.18 15.12 10.39
N GLU A 29 -7.28 13.79 10.48
CA GLU A 29 -6.45 13.07 11.46
C GLU A 29 -4.97 13.17 11.13
N ASN A 30 -4.17 13.31 12.19
CA ASN A 30 -2.73 13.39 12.09
C ASN A 30 -2.14 11.98 12.05
N LEU A 31 -2.11 11.39 10.85
CA LEU A 31 -1.33 10.19 10.59
C LEU A 31 0.15 10.55 10.52
N ASN A 32 1.00 9.68 11.08
CA ASN A 32 2.45 9.83 11.06
C ASN A 32 3.10 8.64 10.37
N GLU A 33 4.29 8.87 9.81
CA GLU A 33 5.11 7.81 9.25
C GLU A 33 5.59 6.88 10.38
N GLY A 34 5.47 5.57 10.18
CA GLY A 34 5.74 4.54 11.19
C GLY A 34 4.50 4.06 11.95
N ASP A 35 3.32 4.62 11.69
CA ASP A 35 2.08 4.16 12.31
C ASP A 35 1.68 2.77 11.79
N GLY A 36 1.15 1.92 12.67
CA GLY A 36 0.75 0.56 12.35
C GLY A 36 -0.72 0.48 11.97
N MET A 37 -1.01 -0.05 10.79
CA MET A 37 -2.36 -0.23 10.27
C MET A 37 -2.77 -1.69 10.25
N CYS A 38 -3.91 -1.96 10.87
CA CYS A 38 -4.59 -3.24 10.84
C CYS A 38 -5.54 -3.27 9.63
N VAL A 39 -5.03 -3.65 8.45
CA VAL A 39 -5.83 -3.62 7.20
C VAL A 39 -6.61 -4.92 7.03
N TYR A 40 -5.95 -6.06 7.25
CA TYR A 40 -6.58 -7.39 7.16
C TYR A 40 -6.62 -8.13 8.50
N VAL A 41 -6.10 -7.52 9.56
CA VAL A 41 -6.11 -8.08 10.91
C VAL A 41 -7.11 -7.33 11.80
N PRO A 42 -7.75 -8.02 12.76
CA PRO A 42 -8.60 -7.35 13.73
C PRO A 42 -7.77 -6.44 14.65
N LYS A 43 -8.40 -5.41 15.22
CA LYS A 43 -7.78 -4.44 16.15
C LYS A 43 -7.10 -5.04 17.39
N ASP A 44 -7.34 -6.32 17.66
CA ASP A 44 -6.77 -7.05 18.80
C ASP A 44 -5.39 -7.66 18.47
N ASN A 45 -5.00 -7.65 17.19
CA ASN A 45 -3.74 -8.20 16.69
C ASN A 45 -2.74 -7.10 16.34
N GLU A 46 -1.48 -7.51 16.21
CA GLU A 46 -0.41 -6.65 15.72
C GLU A 46 -0.71 -6.15 14.31
N PRO A 47 -0.39 -4.89 13.98
CA PRO A 47 -0.65 -4.31 12.68
C PRO A 47 0.09 -5.08 11.58
N ASP A 48 -0.59 -5.35 10.48
CA ASP A 48 -0.02 -6.08 9.35
C ASP A 48 0.56 -5.16 8.27
N TYR A 49 0.27 -3.86 8.36
CA TYR A 49 0.86 -2.82 7.54
C TYR A 49 1.46 -1.71 8.40
N LYS A 50 2.47 -1.02 7.88
CA LYS A 50 3.03 0.21 8.46
C LYS A 50 2.94 1.34 7.44
N VAL A 51 2.69 2.55 7.92
CA VAL A 51 2.81 3.77 7.11
C VAL A 51 4.29 4.00 6.82
N ILE A 52 4.66 3.92 5.54
CA ILE A 52 6.03 4.23 5.09
C ILE A 52 6.16 5.62 4.52
N SER A 53 5.06 6.22 4.04
CA SER A 53 5.08 7.58 3.52
C SER A 53 3.70 8.22 3.53
N ILE A 54 3.67 9.54 3.73
CA ILE A 54 2.45 10.36 3.69
C ILE A 54 2.69 11.55 2.77
N LYS A 55 1.92 11.62 1.68
CA LYS A 55 1.99 12.70 0.69
C LYS A 55 0.73 13.54 0.76
N ARG A 56 0.87 14.83 1.07
CA ARG A 56 -0.24 15.81 1.04
C ARG A 56 -0.39 16.40 -0.35
N TYR A 57 -1.44 16.00 -1.06
CA TYR A 57 -1.89 16.65 -2.30
C TYR A 57 -3.24 17.34 -2.05
N SER A 58 -4.23 17.13 -2.93
CA SER A 58 -5.63 17.49 -2.66
C SER A 58 -6.27 16.60 -1.60
N HIS A 59 -5.85 15.32 -1.57
CA HIS A 59 -6.14 14.35 -0.51
C HIS A 59 -4.80 13.86 0.06
N LEU A 60 -4.82 13.29 1.26
CA LEU A 60 -3.66 12.60 1.82
C LEU A 60 -3.50 11.26 1.12
N ALA A 61 -2.40 11.09 0.37
CA ALA A 61 -2.00 9.82 -0.21
C ALA A 61 -1.01 9.15 0.74
N ILE A 62 -1.41 8.05 1.35
CA ILE A 62 -0.66 7.32 2.36
C ILE A 62 -0.20 6.00 1.75
N GLU A 63 1.10 5.76 1.79
CA GLU A 63 1.71 4.51 1.36
C GLU A 63 1.92 3.61 2.58
N LEU A 64 1.31 2.43 2.53
CA LEU A 64 1.36 1.41 3.55
C LEU A 64 2.19 0.24 3.03
N GLU A 65 3.15 -0.25 3.80
CA GLU A 65 3.93 -1.45 3.47
C GLU A 65 3.56 -2.58 4.41
N LYS A 66 3.35 -3.78 3.87
CA LYS A 66 3.11 -4.98 4.68
C LYS A 66 4.35 -5.29 5.54
N ILE A 67 4.13 -5.53 6.83
CA ILE A 67 5.18 -5.93 7.80
C ILE A 67 5.46 -7.44 7.68
#